data_AF-A0A928ZU33-F1
#
_entry.id   AF-A0A928ZU33-F1
#
_cell.length_a   1.000
_cell.length_b   1.000
_cell.length_c   1.000
_cell.angle_alpha   90.00
_cell.angle_beta   90.00
_cell.angle_gamma   90.00
#
_symmetry.space_group_name_H-M   'P 1'
#
loop_
_entity.id
_entity.type
_entity.pdbx_description
1 polymer ?
#
loop_
_entity_poly.entity_id
_entity_poly.type
_entity_poly.pdbx_seq_one_letter_code
_entity_poly.pdbx_strand_id
1 'polypeptide(L)'
;CEDYIKTFIQYYLDQGFAHVVLMDNGSTDSTVDLASQYERVTVLQCLLPFGQYKRHMCNYMAYRFSAHHWCLLADCDEFFDYPGSEHIDLSQLMQYLNHTHATAVLVQMLDMYPQTAIAPNNQSDANFREAHHWFEVDTLVPKPIPPGLDNSLPNSDLHLNYGGVRQRIFNASPLLSKFSLIKPDRYLHLVGLHLVSWAQIADLSCVVYHYKFLAGFSQRVTQAIDQGQYYQGSAEYKQYQAKLSETEGLRLWHQTSIALENPQQLVELGVLTISDRYLSYCTETDASASLSSLTPP
;
A
#
# COMPACT_ATOMS: atom_id res chain seq x y z
N CYS A 1 -1.74 -4.74 -15.52
CA CYS A 1 -0.69 -4.30 -14.57
C CYS A 1 0.71 -4.54 -15.15
N GLU A 2 0.86 -4.62 -16.48
CA GLU A 2 2.11 -4.99 -17.13
C GLU A 2 3.31 -4.13 -16.68
N ASP A 3 3.08 -2.83 -16.51
CA ASP A 3 4.10 -1.86 -16.08
C ASP A 3 4.69 -2.13 -14.68
N TYR A 4 3.94 -2.81 -13.82
CA TYR A 4 4.29 -2.98 -12.41
C TYR A 4 4.68 -4.41 -12.05
N ILE A 5 4.12 -5.41 -12.73
CA ILE A 5 3.96 -6.75 -12.15
C ILE A 5 5.28 -7.45 -11.83
N LYS A 6 6.32 -7.28 -12.68
CA LYS A 6 7.65 -7.85 -12.42
C LYS A 6 8.29 -7.23 -11.18
N THR A 7 8.29 -5.89 -11.11
CA THR A 7 8.86 -5.14 -9.98
C THR A 7 8.10 -5.44 -8.70
N PHE A 8 6.77 -5.52 -8.76
CA PHE A 8 5.92 -5.89 -7.63
C PHE A 8 6.29 -7.27 -7.07
N ILE A 9 6.31 -8.30 -7.92
CA ILE A 9 6.63 -9.67 -7.48
C ILE A 9 8.05 -9.73 -6.90
N GLN A 10 9.04 -9.19 -7.62
CA GLN A 10 10.43 -9.22 -7.20
C GLN A 10 10.61 -8.51 -5.85
N TYR A 11 10.03 -7.31 -5.70
CA TYR A 11 10.08 -6.55 -4.45
C TYR A 11 9.58 -7.36 -3.26
N TYR A 12 8.40 -7.96 -3.36
CA TYR A 12 7.82 -8.71 -2.25
C TYR A 12 8.59 -10.00 -1.95
N LEU A 13 9.09 -10.71 -2.97
CA LEU A 13 9.92 -11.90 -2.74
C LEU A 13 11.24 -11.55 -2.08
N ASP A 14 11.89 -10.44 -2.47
CA ASP A 14 13.14 -9.96 -1.88
C ASP A 14 12.95 -9.49 -0.43
N GLN A 15 11.80 -8.92 -0.11
CA GLN A 15 11.41 -8.55 1.27
C GLN A 15 11.10 -9.76 2.16
N GLY A 16 11.18 -10.99 1.63
CA GLY A 16 10.97 -12.22 2.39
C GLY A 16 9.53 -12.72 2.46
N PHE A 17 8.62 -12.18 1.64
CA PHE A 17 7.27 -12.75 1.55
C PHE A 17 7.32 -14.19 1.04
N ALA A 18 6.55 -15.07 1.69
CA ALA A 18 6.58 -16.51 1.42
C ALA A 18 6.05 -16.86 0.01
N HIS A 19 5.03 -16.14 -0.46
CA HIS A 19 4.31 -16.41 -1.70
C HIS A 19 3.53 -15.17 -2.13
N VAL A 20 3.31 -14.97 -3.43
CA VAL A 20 2.44 -13.91 -3.97
C VAL A 20 1.23 -14.54 -4.64
N VAL A 21 0.02 -14.12 -4.25
CA VAL A 21 -1.23 -14.56 -4.88
C VAL A 21 -1.84 -13.39 -5.62
N LEU A 22 -2.07 -13.57 -6.92
CA LEU A 22 -2.60 -12.55 -7.81
C LEU A 22 -4.02 -12.92 -8.24
N MET A 23 -4.93 -11.95 -8.20
CA MET A 23 -6.25 -12.07 -8.83
C MET A 23 -6.23 -11.29 -10.14
N ASP A 24 -6.10 -12.00 -11.25
CA ASP A 24 -6.34 -11.44 -12.58
C ASP A 24 -7.84 -11.27 -12.84
N ASN A 25 -8.23 -10.10 -13.36
CA ASN A 25 -9.60 -9.80 -13.75
C ASN A 25 -9.77 -9.72 -15.27
N GLY A 26 -9.11 -10.62 -16.00
CA GLY A 26 -9.18 -10.66 -17.47
C GLY A 26 -8.22 -9.68 -18.13
N SER A 27 -6.97 -9.61 -17.65
CA SER A 27 -5.93 -8.83 -18.32
C SER A 27 -5.74 -9.31 -19.77
N THR A 28 -5.53 -8.37 -20.68
CA THR A 28 -5.26 -8.61 -22.11
C THR A 28 -3.86 -8.17 -22.53
N ASP A 29 -3.10 -7.63 -21.57
CA ASP A 29 -1.68 -7.28 -21.68
C ASP A 29 -0.82 -8.48 -21.25
N SER A 30 0.51 -8.31 -21.19
CA SER A 30 1.41 -9.40 -20.79
C SER A 30 1.37 -9.71 -19.27
N THR A 31 0.48 -9.11 -18.47
CA THR A 31 0.51 -9.24 -16.99
C THR A 31 0.58 -10.69 -16.52
N VAL A 32 -0.30 -11.56 -17.04
CA VAL A 32 -0.39 -12.96 -16.62
C VAL A 32 0.83 -13.76 -17.08
N ASP A 33 1.27 -13.55 -18.32
CA ASP A 33 2.44 -14.22 -18.89
C ASP A 33 3.73 -13.85 -18.16
N LEU A 34 3.87 -12.59 -17.73
CA LEU A 34 5.00 -12.13 -16.94
C LEU A 34 4.95 -12.67 -15.51
N ALA A 35 3.78 -12.67 -14.86
CA ALA A 35 3.63 -13.17 -13.51
C ALA A 35 3.87 -14.69 -13.39
N SER A 36 3.46 -15.45 -14.41
CA SER A 36 3.55 -16.91 -14.43
C SER A 36 4.99 -17.44 -14.59
N GLN A 37 5.98 -16.55 -14.79
CA GLN A 37 7.40 -16.90 -14.87
C GLN A 37 8.03 -17.16 -13.50
N TYR A 38 7.35 -16.81 -12.40
CA TYR A 38 7.88 -16.92 -11.05
C TYR A 38 7.31 -18.15 -10.33
N GLU A 39 8.18 -18.97 -9.73
CA GLU A 39 7.78 -20.22 -9.07
C GLU A 39 6.91 -19.98 -7.81
N ARG A 40 7.12 -18.86 -7.10
CA ARG A 40 6.44 -18.51 -5.84
C ARG A 40 5.24 -17.60 -6.05
N VAL A 41 4.57 -17.75 -7.19
CA VAL A 41 3.40 -16.97 -7.59
C VAL A 41 2.24 -17.89 -7.93
N THR A 42 1.06 -17.59 -7.40
CA THR A 42 -0.20 -18.20 -7.83
C THR A 42 -1.04 -17.15 -8.53
N VAL A 43 -1.36 -17.37 -9.80
CA VAL A 43 -2.31 -16.53 -10.54
C VAL A 43 -3.68 -17.21 -10.52
N LEU A 44 -4.66 -16.51 -9.97
CA LEU A 44 -6.07 -16.84 -10.09
C LEU A 44 -6.70 -15.92 -11.12
N GLN A 45 -7.73 -16.40 -11.81
CA GLN A 45 -8.53 -15.57 -12.69
C GLN A 45 -9.99 -15.55 -12.24
N CYS A 46 -10.57 -14.37 -12.22
CA CYS A 46 -12.00 -14.18 -11.99
C CYS A 46 -12.52 -13.10 -12.94
N LEU A 47 -13.43 -13.45 -13.84
CA LEU A 47 -13.99 -12.54 -14.85
C LEU A 47 -15.26 -11.82 -14.36
N LEU A 48 -15.62 -11.95 -13.08
CA LEU A 48 -16.74 -11.21 -12.52
C LEU A 48 -16.43 -9.71 -12.47
N PRO A 49 -17.44 -8.83 -12.57
CA PRO A 49 -17.23 -7.37 -12.55
C PRO A 49 -16.41 -6.89 -11.36
N PHE A 50 -15.20 -6.38 -11.61
CA PHE A 50 -14.27 -6.00 -10.55
C PHE A 50 -14.87 -5.04 -9.54
N GLY A 51 -15.58 -4.00 -9.98
CA GLY A 51 -16.13 -2.98 -9.09
C GLY A 51 -17.11 -3.53 -8.05
N GLN A 52 -17.82 -4.60 -8.39
CA GLN A 52 -18.78 -5.26 -7.52
C GLN A 52 -18.13 -6.36 -6.68
N TYR A 53 -17.16 -7.09 -7.24
CA TYR A 53 -16.62 -8.31 -6.66
C TYR A 53 -15.20 -8.17 -6.08
N LYS A 54 -14.52 -7.02 -6.18
CA LYS A 54 -13.15 -6.81 -5.65
C LYS A 54 -13.03 -7.25 -4.20
N ARG A 55 -13.96 -6.84 -3.33
CA ARG A 55 -13.96 -7.27 -1.91
C ARG A 55 -14.08 -8.79 -1.75
N HIS A 56 -14.94 -9.43 -2.55
CA HIS A 56 -15.12 -10.89 -2.50
C HIS A 56 -13.88 -11.62 -2.99
N MET A 57 -13.22 -11.11 -4.03
CA MET A 57 -11.95 -11.63 -4.52
C MET A 57 -10.85 -11.51 -3.47
N CYS A 58 -10.69 -10.34 -2.84
CA CYS A 58 -9.72 -10.13 -1.75
C CYS A 58 -9.99 -11.06 -0.56
N ASN A 59 -11.24 -11.15 -0.11
CA ASN A 59 -11.63 -12.08 0.95
C ASN A 59 -11.31 -13.53 0.60
N TYR A 60 -11.66 -13.96 -0.62
CA TYR A 60 -11.37 -15.32 -1.08
C TYR A 60 -9.86 -15.62 -1.02
N MET A 61 -9.01 -14.71 -1.52
CA MET A 61 -7.56 -14.89 -1.48
C MET A 61 -7.03 -14.94 -0.04
N ALA A 62 -7.40 -13.96 0.80
CA ALA A 62 -6.92 -13.87 2.17
C ALA A 62 -7.22 -15.15 2.96
N TYR A 63 -8.48 -15.61 2.92
CA TYR A 63 -8.92 -16.78 3.69
C TYR A 63 -8.48 -18.11 3.09
N ARG A 64 -8.35 -18.21 1.76
CA ARG A 64 -7.94 -19.46 1.12
C ARG A 64 -6.44 -19.74 1.28
N PHE A 65 -5.61 -18.71 1.15
CA PHE A 65 -4.15 -18.89 1.08
C PHE A 65 -3.42 -18.47 2.35
N SER A 66 -4.08 -17.71 3.24
CA SER A 66 -3.42 -17.14 4.42
C SER A 66 -4.21 -17.39 5.70
N ALA A 67 -5.04 -18.44 5.75
CA ALA A 67 -5.70 -18.84 6.99
C ALA A 67 -4.65 -19.06 8.08
N HIS A 68 -4.75 -18.31 9.19
CA HIS A 68 -3.81 -18.32 10.31
C HIS A 68 -2.39 -17.80 10.03
N HIS A 69 -2.13 -17.27 8.83
CA HIS A 69 -0.87 -16.63 8.45
C HIS A 69 -1.07 -15.14 8.20
N TRP A 70 -0.02 -14.34 8.37
CA TRP A 70 -0.06 -12.93 7.98
C TRP A 70 -0.12 -12.82 6.45
N CYS A 71 -0.99 -11.95 5.95
CA CYS A 71 -1.06 -11.59 4.55
C CYS A 71 -1.16 -10.08 4.37
N LEU A 72 -0.48 -9.59 3.34
CA LEU A 72 -0.58 -8.22 2.88
C LEU A 72 -1.54 -8.15 1.69
N LEU A 73 -2.54 -7.28 1.78
CA LEU A 73 -3.44 -6.91 0.69
C LEU A 73 -2.88 -5.68 -0.03
N ALA A 74 -2.37 -5.87 -1.25
CA ALA A 74 -1.79 -4.80 -2.07
C ALA A 74 -2.32 -4.83 -3.50
N ASP A 75 -2.61 -3.66 -4.05
CA ASP A 75 -2.78 -3.42 -5.48
C ASP A 75 -1.38 -3.42 -6.15
N CYS A 76 -1.32 -3.69 -7.47
CA CYS A 76 -0.05 -3.91 -8.16
C CYS A 76 0.89 -2.69 -8.21
N ASP A 77 0.37 -1.50 -7.92
CA ASP A 77 1.06 -0.22 -7.85
C ASP A 77 1.41 0.21 -6.41
N GLU A 78 1.21 -0.67 -5.41
CA GLU A 78 1.48 -0.40 -4.00
C GLU A 78 2.67 -1.23 -3.48
N PHE A 79 3.62 -0.56 -2.81
CA PHE A 79 4.85 -1.17 -2.29
C PHE A 79 4.95 -0.91 -0.78
N PHE A 80 4.86 -1.97 0.02
CA PHE A 80 4.79 -1.89 1.49
C PHE A 80 6.17 -1.72 2.14
N ASP A 81 6.21 -0.92 3.20
CA ASP A 81 7.37 -0.74 4.08
C ASP A 81 6.89 -0.42 5.51
N TYR A 82 7.79 -0.43 6.49
CA TYR A 82 7.44 -0.28 7.91
C TYR A 82 8.52 0.47 8.71
N PRO A 83 8.14 1.19 9.80
CA PRO A 83 9.11 1.84 10.66
C PRO A 83 10.12 0.83 11.23
N GLY A 84 11.41 1.14 11.10
CA GLY A 84 12.49 0.26 11.54
C GLY A 84 12.92 -0.81 10.54
N SER A 85 12.45 -0.79 9.29
CA SER A 85 12.84 -1.77 8.26
C SER A 85 14.34 -1.76 7.90
N GLU A 86 15.08 -0.71 8.26
CA GLU A 86 16.55 -0.68 8.18
C GLU A 86 17.24 -1.50 9.28
N HIS A 87 16.54 -1.80 10.37
CA HIS A 87 17.07 -2.41 11.59
C HIS A 87 16.50 -3.81 11.88
N ILE A 88 15.25 -4.06 11.46
CA ILE A 88 14.60 -5.35 11.64
C ILE A 88 14.03 -5.87 10.32
N ASP A 89 14.12 -7.18 10.10
CA ASP A 89 13.53 -7.84 8.93
C ASP A 89 12.02 -8.08 9.09
N LEU A 90 11.37 -8.50 8.00
CA LEU A 90 9.92 -8.76 7.99
C LEU A 90 9.53 -9.86 9.00
N SER A 91 10.38 -10.86 9.21
CA SER A 91 10.14 -11.94 10.17
C SER A 91 10.12 -11.39 11.60
N GLN A 92 11.04 -10.50 11.94
CA GLN A 92 11.08 -9.81 13.24
C GLN A 92 9.87 -8.89 13.44
N LEU A 93 9.39 -8.20 12.40
CA LEU A 93 8.10 -7.49 12.48
C LEU A 93 6.95 -8.46 12.77
N MET A 94 6.88 -9.61 12.08
CA MET A 94 5.82 -10.59 12.33
C MET A 94 5.91 -11.18 13.75
N GLN A 95 7.11 -11.37 14.29
CA GLN A 95 7.32 -11.81 15.67
C GLN A 95 6.75 -10.79 16.67
N TYR A 96 7.04 -9.51 16.49
CA TYR A 96 6.47 -8.44 17.31
C TYR A 96 4.94 -8.44 17.27
N LEU A 97 4.35 -8.50 16.07
CA LEU A 97 2.89 -8.51 15.90
C LEU A 97 2.25 -9.75 16.54
N ASN A 98 2.89 -10.91 16.45
CA ASN A 98 2.42 -12.12 17.10
C ASN A 98 2.53 -12.03 18.64
N HIS A 99 3.62 -11.47 19.16
CA HIS A 99 3.83 -11.29 20.60
C HIS A 99 2.81 -10.34 21.22
N THR A 100 2.42 -9.30 20.48
CA THR A 100 1.40 -8.34 20.90
C THR A 100 -0.03 -8.79 20.60
N HIS A 101 -0.19 -10.01 20.07
CA HIS A 101 -1.49 -10.60 19.67
C HIS A 101 -2.27 -9.77 18.65
N ALA A 102 -1.59 -8.93 17.86
CA ALA A 102 -2.22 -8.17 16.79
C ALA A 102 -2.76 -9.11 15.71
N THR A 103 -3.86 -8.70 15.06
CA THR A 103 -4.44 -9.39 13.90
C THR A 103 -4.60 -8.46 12.69
N ALA A 104 -4.41 -7.16 12.84
CA ALA A 104 -4.39 -6.21 11.75
C ALA A 104 -3.47 -5.01 12.03
N VAL A 105 -2.85 -4.48 10.98
CA VAL A 105 -2.00 -3.28 11.04
C VAL A 105 -2.60 -2.23 10.11
N LEU A 106 -2.71 -1.00 10.62
CA LEU A 106 -3.09 0.14 9.80
C LEU A 106 -1.92 0.51 8.88
N VAL A 107 -2.18 0.61 7.58
CA VAL A 107 -1.17 0.98 6.59
C VAL A 107 -1.58 2.31 5.96
N GLN A 108 -0.74 3.33 6.13
CA GLN A 108 -0.89 4.63 5.50
C GLN A 108 -0.44 4.56 4.04
N MET A 109 -1.10 5.29 3.17
CA MET A 109 -0.77 5.35 1.76
C MET A 109 -0.10 6.69 1.43
N LEU A 110 1.07 6.63 0.82
CA LEU A 110 1.74 7.79 0.25
C LEU A 110 1.65 7.73 -1.28
N ASP A 111 0.98 8.72 -1.86
CA ASP A 111 0.96 8.88 -3.30
C ASP A 111 2.32 9.40 -3.78
N MET A 112 3.01 8.59 -4.57
CA MET A 112 4.34 8.85 -5.05
C MET A 112 4.31 9.51 -6.43
N TYR A 113 5.09 10.57 -6.62
CA TYR A 113 5.14 11.32 -7.88
C TYR A 113 6.54 11.82 -8.23
N PRO A 114 6.82 12.16 -9.51
CA PRO A 114 8.11 12.68 -9.90
C PRO A 114 8.19 14.19 -9.66
N GLN A 115 9.41 14.73 -9.63
CA GLN A 115 9.61 16.18 -9.60
C GLN A 115 9.20 16.86 -10.92
N THR A 116 9.29 16.12 -12.03
CA THR A 116 8.91 16.58 -13.37
C THR A 116 7.39 16.54 -13.57
N ALA A 117 6.93 17.00 -14.74
CA ALA A 117 5.58 16.69 -15.18
C ALA A 117 5.39 15.18 -15.33
N ILE A 118 4.14 14.70 -15.19
CA ILE A 118 3.79 13.31 -15.50
C ILE A 118 4.22 13.03 -16.95
N ALA A 119 4.97 11.93 -17.15
CA ALA A 119 5.48 11.58 -18.45
C ALA A 119 4.34 11.27 -19.44
N PRO A 120 4.50 11.61 -20.73
CA PRO A 120 3.57 11.18 -21.77
C PRO A 120 3.49 9.65 -21.88
N ASN A 121 2.40 9.14 -22.47
CA ASN A 121 2.09 7.70 -22.52
C ASN A 121 3.13 6.84 -23.27
N ASN A 122 4.02 7.43 -24.07
CA ASN A 122 4.99 6.71 -24.89
C ASN A 122 6.39 6.58 -24.25
N GLN A 123 6.56 7.00 -22.99
CA GLN A 123 7.84 6.90 -22.28
C GLN A 123 7.83 5.71 -21.32
N SER A 124 8.96 5.03 -21.21
CA SER A 124 9.16 3.92 -20.26
C SER A 124 9.47 4.48 -18.88
N ASP A 125 8.88 3.86 -17.87
CA ASP A 125 9.11 4.17 -16.45
C ASP A 125 9.83 3.01 -15.74
N ALA A 126 10.90 2.49 -16.37
CA ALA A 126 11.57 1.25 -15.92
C ALA A 126 12.07 1.31 -14.47
N ASN A 127 12.44 2.50 -13.98
CA ASN A 127 12.85 2.78 -12.60
C ASN A 127 11.87 3.73 -11.90
N PHE A 128 10.57 3.51 -12.08
CA PHE A 128 9.56 4.44 -11.54
C PHE A 128 9.71 4.68 -10.03
N ARG A 129 10.15 3.69 -9.25
CA ARG A 129 10.37 3.85 -7.80
C ARG A 129 11.44 4.89 -7.47
N GLU A 130 12.51 4.95 -8.26
CA GLU A 130 13.58 5.94 -8.12
C GLU A 130 13.15 7.29 -8.68
N ALA A 131 12.41 7.33 -9.79
CA ALA A 131 11.97 8.60 -10.38
C ALA A 131 10.83 9.27 -9.59
N HIS A 132 9.99 8.48 -8.94
CA HIS A 132 8.79 8.91 -8.21
C HIS A 132 9.01 8.74 -6.71
N HIS A 133 9.97 9.47 -6.13
CA HIS A 133 10.29 9.41 -4.70
C HIS A 133 9.79 10.64 -3.94
N TRP A 134 8.97 11.50 -4.54
CA TRP A 134 8.40 12.67 -3.89
C TRP A 134 6.98 12.40 -3.40
N PHE A 135 6.66 12.93 -2.23
CA PHE A 135 5.34 12.89 -1.62
C PHE A 135 5.03 14.22 -0.91
N GLU A 136 3.82 14.38 -0.38
CA GLU A 136 3.45 15.51 0.46
C GLU A 136 2.67 15.07 1.70
N VAL A 137 2.74 15.89 2.75
CA VAL A 137 2.05 15.65 4.03
C VAL A 137 1.07 16.77 4.40
N ASP A 138 1.29 17.99 3.90
CA ASP A 138 0.53 19.20 4.30
C ASP A 138 -0.98 19.13 3.96
N THR A 139 -1.35 18.27 3.01
CA THR A 139 -2.72 18.09 2.53
C THR A 139 -3.39 16.84 3.11
N LEU A 140 -2.71 16.13 4.01
CA LEU A 140 -3.28 15.02 4.75
C LEU A 140 -4.24 15.52 5.81
N VAL A 141 -5.42 14.92 5.86
CA VAL A 141 -6.47 15.23 6.82
C VAL A 141 -6.67 14.01 7.74
N PRO A 142 -6.12 14.03 8.97
CA PRO A 142 -6.28 12.94 9.91
C PRO A 142 -7.73 12.88 10.42
N LYS A 143 -8.27 11.67 10.52
CA LYS A 143 -9.60 11.36 11.07
C LYS A 143 -9.52 10.12 11.96
N PRO A 144 -10.35 10.03 13.01
CA PRO A 144 -10.39 8.83 13.83
C PRO A 144 -10.88 7.63 13.02
N ILE A 145 -10.48 6.43 13.46
CA ILE A 145 -11.06 5.19 12.96
C ILE A 145 -12.57 5.18 13.31
N PRO A 146 -13.48 4.88 12.36
CA PRO A 146 -14.92 4.90 12.61
C PRO A 146 -15.34 3.95 13.74
N PRO A 147 -16.32 4.34 14.57
CA PRO A 147 -16.88 3.45 15.58
C PRO A 147 -17.70 2.31 14.93
N GLY A 148 -18.04 1.28 15.72
CA GLY A 148 -18.90 0.18 15.28
C GLY A 148 -18.19 -0.90 14.44
N LEU A 149 -16.85 -0.94 14.50
CA LEU A 149 -16.04 -1.98 13.89
C LEU A 149 -15.67 -3.10 14.89
N ASP A 150 -16.00 -2.98 16.18
CA ASP A 150 -15.65 -3.96 17.21
C ASP A 150 -14.14 -4.31 17.26
N ASN A 151 -13.28 -3.36 16.87
CA ASN A 151 -11.84 -3.50 16.95
C ASN A 151 -11.35 -3.16 18.35
N SER A 152 -10.37 -3.93 18.85
CA SER A 152 -9.55 -3.49 19.98
C SER A 152 -8.47 -2.56 19.45
N LEU A 153 -8.51 -1.30 19.87
CA LEU A 153 -7.48 -0.32 19.54
C LEU A 153 -6.47 -0.24 20.69
N PRO A 154 -5.17 -0.14 20.38
CA PRO A 154 -4.19 0.28 21.36
C PRO A 154 -4.49 1.72 21.80
N ASN A 155 -4.02 2.13 22.98
CA ASN A 155 -4.11 3.52 23.46
C ASN A 155 -3.20 4.48 22.67
N SER A 156 -2.94 4.20 21.39
CA SER A 156 -2.06 4.96 20.49
C SER A 156 -2.87 5.90 19.59
N ASP A 157 -2.26 6.99 19.13
CA ASP A 157 -2.84 8.04 18.28
C ASP A 157 -3.09 7.64 16.81
N LEU A 158 -3.48 6.38 16.58
CA LEU A 158 -3.78 5.86 15.25
C LEU A 158 -4.96 6.62 14.62
N HIS A 159 -4.77 7.05 13.38
CA HIS A 159 -5.75 7.81 12.63
C HIS A 159 -5.72 7.38 11.16
N LEU A 160 -6.86 7.54 10.50
CA LEU A 160 -6.98 7.46 9.05
C LEU A 160 -6.57 8.80 8.45
N ASN A 161 -5.90 8.79 7.29
CA ASN A 161 -5.58 9.97 6.52
C ASN A 161 -6.48 10.07 5.29
N TYR A 162 -6.87 11.29 4.95
CA TYR A 162 -7.63 11.61 3.75
C TYR A 162 -6.93 12.72 2.96
N GLY A 163 -7.29 12.87 1.68
CA GLY A 163 -6.88 14.01 0.88
C GLY A 163 -5.59 13.76 0.10
N GLY A 164 -4.50 14.41 0.50
CA GLY A 164 -3.20 14.28 -0.17
C GLY A 164 -3.12 15.02 -1.51
N VAL A 165 -2.15 14.65 -2.34
CA VAL A 165 -1.91 15.25 -3.66
C VAL A 165 -3.12 15.14 -4.57
N ARG A 166 -3.93 14.09 -4.37
CA ARG A 166 -5.18 13.90 -5.10
C ARG A 166 -6.22 14.96 -4.79
N GLN A 167 -6.28 15.45 -3.55
CA GLN A 167 -7.14 16.56 -3.17
C GLN A 167 -6.64 17.88 -3.76
N ARG A 168 -5.34 18.14 -3.67
CA ARG A 168 -4.74 19.39 -4.14
C ARG A 168 -4.83 19.56 -5.65
N ILE A 169 -4.51 18.50 -6.41
CA ILE A 169 -4.40 18.58 -7.87
C ILE A 169 -5.74 18.31 -8.56
N PHE A 170 -6.51 17.35 -8.06
CA PHE A 170 -7.70 16.83 -8.74
C PHE A 170 -9.00 17.10 -8.00
N ASN A 171 -8.97 17.73 -6.82
CA ASN A 171 -10.15 17.92 -5.96
C ASN A 171 -10.84 16.60 -5.57
N ALA A 172 -10.05 15.51 -5.49
CA ALA A 172 -10.49 14.20 -5.02
C ALA A 172 -10.06 14.00 -3.56
N SER A 173 -10.96 13.53 -2.69
CA SER A 173 -10.64 13.31 -1.26
C SER A 173 -10.59 11.81 -0.93
N PRO A 174 -9.58 11.07 -1.41
CA PRO A 174 -9.48 9.64 -1.17
C PRO A 174 -9.17 9.35 0.30
N LEU A 175 -9.54 8.15 0.75
CA LEU A 175 -9.01 7.56 1.98
C LEU A 175 -7.61 7.01 1.69
N LEU A 176 -6.61 7.57 2.36
CA LEU A 176 -5.17 7.27 2.26
C LEU A 176 -4.71 6.34 3.39
N SER A 177 -5.60 5.47 3.87
CA SER A 177 -5.24 4.45 4.85
C SER A 177 -6.04 3.18 4.60
N LYS A 178 -5.41 2.04 4.88
CA LYS A 178 -6.04 0.73 4.75
C LYS A 178 -5.47 -0.26 5.75
N PHE A 179 -6.31 -1.11 6.33
CA PHE A 179 -5.85 -2.28 7.07
C PHE A 179 -5.45 -3.37 6.07
N SER A 180 -4.19 -3.35 5.63
CA SER A 180 -3.69 -4.23 4.57
C SER A 180 -2.87 -5.39 5.04
N LEU A 181 -2.13 -5.25 6.14
CA LEU A 181 -1.42 -6.36 6.75
C LEU A 181 -2.32 -6.96 7.82
N ILE A 182 -2.87 -8.13 7.53
CA ILE A 182 -3.87 -8.80 8.37
C ILE A 182 -3.45 -10.24 8.63
N LYS A 183 -3.96 -10.82 9.71
CA LYS A 183 -3.87 -12.24 10.01
C LYS A 183 -5.29 -12.81 10.05
N PRO A 184 -5.81 -13.33 8.94
CA PRO A 184 -7.17 -13.84 8.87
C PRO A 184 -7.41 -14.92 9.93
N ASP A 185 -8.49 -14.74 10.70
CA ASP A 185 -9.00 -15.72 11.64
C ASP A 185 -10.53 -15.85 11.50
N ARG A 186 -11.20 -16.53 12.43
CA ARG A 186 -12.66 -16.76 12.36
C ARG A 186 -13.51 -15.51 12.64
N TYR A 187 -12.92 -14.43 13.14
CA TYR A 187 -13.61 -13.24 13.62
C TYR A 187 -13.34 -12.02 12.74
N LEU A 188 -12.09 -11.82 12.30
CA LEU A 188 -11.67 -10.64 11.54
C LEU A 188 -12.39 -10.57 10.20
N HIS A 189 -13.10 -9.48 9.92
CA HIS A 189 -13.79 -9.29 8.65
C HIS A 189 -13.28 -8.05 7.91
N LEU A 190 -13.09 -8.17 6.59
CA LEU A 190 -12.84 -7.01 5.73
C LEU A 190 -14.12 -6.18 5.57
N VAL A 191 -14.06 -4.91 5.98
CA VAL A 191 -15.13 -3.92 5.83
C VAL A 191 -14.77 -2.99 4.67
N GLY A 192 -15.35 -3.26 3.51
CA GLY A 192 -14.92 -2.63 2.27
C GLY A 192 -13.54 -3.16 1.86
N LEU A 193 -12.64 -2.26 1.44
CA LEU A 193 -11.26 -2.58 1.06
C LEU A 193 -10.22 -1.91 1.96
N HIS A 194 -10.67 -1.02 2.85
CA HIS A 194 -9.81 -0.19 3.68
C HIS A 194 -9.93 -0.50 5.17
N LEU A 195 -11.07 -1.03 5.61
CA LEU A 195 -11.34 -1.24 7.04
C LEU A 195 -11.43 -2.72 7.38
N VAL A 196 -11.26 -3.02 8.66
CA VAL A 196 -11.53 -4.33 9.24
C VAL A 196 -12.44 -4.17 10.45
N SER A 197 -13.16 -5.24 10.79
CA SER A 197 -13.87 -5.37 12.06
C SER A 197 -13.41 -6.60 12.84
N TRP A 198 -13.66 -6.60 14.15
CA TRP A 198 -13.29 -7.67 15.09
C TRP A 198 -11.80 -7.97 15.16
N ALA A 199 -10.95 -6.98 14.89
CA ALA A 199 -9.51 -7.13 14.89
C ALA A 199 -8.85 -6.60 16.17
N GLN A 200 -7.70 -7.19 16.51
CA GLN A 200 -6.76 -6.63 17.48
C GLN A 200 -5.78 -5.75 16.68
N ILE A 201 -5.92 -4.44 16.78
CA ILE A 201 -5.10 -3.52 15.99
C ILE A 201 -3.71 -3.40 16.62
N ALA A 202 -2.68 -3.51 15.78
CA ALA A 202 -1.31 -3.30 16.21
C ALA A 202 -1.09 -1.86 16.69
N ASP A 203 -0.17 -1.67 17.63
CA ASP A 203 0.21 -0.36 18.19
C ASP A 203 1.25 0.38 17.35
N LEU A 204 1.22 0.12 16.04
CA LEU A 204 1.97 0.83 15.03
C LEU A 204 1.15 0.93 13.74
N SER A 205 1.51 1.89 12.90
CA SER A 205 1.14 1.92 11.49
C SER A 205 2.36 1.68 10.60
N CYS A 206 2.09 1.18 9.41
CA CYS A 206 3.08 0.97 8.34
C CYS A 206 2.72 1.83 7.13
N VAL A 207 3.49 1.73 6.04
CA VAL A 207 3.27 2.51 4.82
C VAL A 207 3.15 1.62 3.59
N VAL A 208 2.36 2.07 2.61
CA VAL A 208 2.52 1.67 1.21
C VAL A 208 2.81 2.89 0.35
N TYR A 209 3.82 2.77 -0.49
CA TYR A 209 4.14 3.71 -1.55
C TYR A 209 3.27 3.39 -2.78
N HIS A 210 2.40 4.31 -3.17
CA HIS A 210 1.41 4.13 -4.23
C HIS A 210 1.81 4.90 -5.50
N TYR A 211 2.19 4.15 -6.53
CA TYR A 211 2.77 4.66 -7.78
C TYR A 211 1.72 4.85 -8.87
N LYS A 212 0.76 5.73 -8.62
CA LYS A 212 -0.36 5.98 -9.54
C LYS A 212 0.04 6.79 -10.78
N PHE A 213 0.98 7.73 -10.60
CA PHE A 213 1.26 8.81 -11.54
C PHE A 213 2.41 8.52 -12.51
N LEU A 214 2.44 7.30 -13.06
CA LEU A 214 3.44 6.91 -14.06
C LEU A 214 3.08 7.36 -15.48
N ALA A 215 4.02 7.20 -16.41
CA ALA A 215 3.71 7.16 -17.84
C ALA A 215 2.50 6.26 -18.11
N GLY A 216 1.61 6.71 -19.00
CA GLY A 216 0.35 6.02 -19.30
C GLY A 216 -0.79 6.36 -18.34
N PHE A 217 -0.59 7.24 -17.34
CA PHE A 217 -1.66 7.63 -16.41
C PHE A 217 -2.92 8.11 -17.12
N SER A 218 -2.78 8.97 -18.15
CA SER A 218 -3.93 9.47 -18.93
C SER A 218 -4.71 8.37 -19.65
N GLN A 219 -4.01 7.35 -20.16
CA GLN A 219 -4.62 6.19 -20.80
C GLN A 219 -5.34 5.32 -19.76
N ARG A 220 -4.71 5.06 -18.62
CA ARG A 220 -5.32 4.32 -17.50
C ARG A 220 -6.57 5.04 -16.98
N VAL A 221 -6.54 6.37 -16.91
CA VAL A 221 -7.71 7.19 -16.54
C VAL A 221 -8.86 6.99 -17.53
N THR A 222 -8.58 7.06 -18.83
CA THR A 222 -9.59 6.89 -19.89
C THR A 222 -10.19 5.48 -19.82
N GLN A 223 -9.36 4.45 -19.75
CA GLN A 223 -9.79 3.05 -19.62
C GLN A 223 -10.64 2.83 -18.36
N ALA A 224 -10.25 3.40 -17.22
CA ALA A 224 -11.00 3.28 -15.97
C ALA A 224 -12.39 3.94 -16.03
N ILE A 225 -12.53 5.04 -16.78
CA ILE A 225 -13.83 5.69 -17.01
C ILE A 225 -14.70 4.82 -17.91
N ASP A 226 -14.15 4.33 -19.04
CA ASP A 226 -14.87 3.52 -20.02
C ASP A 226 -15.40 2.21 -19.39
N GLN A 227 -14.61 1.60 -18.51
CA GLN A 227 -14.98 0.38 -17.81
C GLN A 227 -16.03 0.60 -16.70
N GLY A 228 -16.05 1.79 -16.08
CA GLY A 228 -16.97 2.12 -14.99
C GLY A 228 -16.85 1.23 -13.74
N GLN A 229 -15.75 0.49 -13.59
CA GLN A 229 -15.57 -0.53 -12.54
C GLN A 229 -14.97 0.02 -11.23
N TYR A 230 -14.65 1.31 -11.14
CA TYR A 230 -14.07 1.90 -9.93
C TYR A 230 -15.12 2.58 -9.05
N TYR A 231 -14.74 2.95 -7.82
CA TYR A 231 -15.62 3.52 -6.81
C TYR A 231 -16.55 4.62 -7.37
N GLN A 232 -17.84 4.52 -7.03
CA GLN A 232 -18.91 5.42 -7.50
C GLN A 232 -18.95 5.62 -9.03
N GLY A 233 -18.71 4.57 -9.81
CA GLY A 233 -18.73 4.65 -11.28
C GLY A 233 -17.59 5.53 -11.81
N SER A 234 -16.40 5.31 -11.25
CA SER A 234 -15.15 6.00 -11.60
C SER A 234 -15.20 7.52 -11.34
N ALA A 235 -15.88 7.96 -10.28
CA ALA A 235 -16.05 9.39 -9.95
C ALA A 235 -14.71 10.12 -9.81
N GLU A 236 -13.75 9.51 -9.10
CA GLU A 236 -12.39 10.03 -8.92
C GLU A 236 -11.65 10.13 -10.28
N TYR A 237 -11.78 9.12 -11.14
CA TYR A 237 -11.16 9.16 -12.48
C TYR A 237 -11.73 10.26 -13.38
N LYS A 238 -13.03 10.58 -13.26
CA LYS A 238 -13.62 11.71 -13.99
C LYS A 238 -13.00 13.04 -13.57
N GLN A 239 -12.67 13.21 -12.30
CA GLN A 239 -11.95 14.39 -11.81
C GLN A 239 -10.52 14.43 -12.37
N TYR A 240 -9.84 13.28 -12.47
CA TYR A 240 -8.53 13.20 -13.12
C TYR A 240 -8.60 13.61 -14.59
N GLN A 241 -9.57 13.09 -15.35
CA GLN A 241 -9.73 13.40 -16.76
C GLN A 241 -9.99 14.89 -16.99
N ALA A 242 -10.85 15.52 -16.17
CA ALA A 242 -11.09 16.95 -16.25
C ALA A 242 -9.78 17.74 -16.10
N LYS A 243 -8.99 17.43 -15.07
CA LYS A 243 -7.72 18.13 -14.82
C LYS A 243 -6.69 17.91 -15.94
N LEU A 244 -6.57 16.67 -16.42
CA LEU A 244 -5.65 16.30 -17.50
C LEU A 244 -6.02 16.99 -18.83
N SER A 245 -7.31 17.25 -19.07
CA SER A 245 -7.78 17.94 -20.28
C SER A 245 -7.50 19.45 -20.24
N GLU A 246 -7.44 20.03 -19.04
CA GLU A 246 -7.20 21.47 -18.83
C GLU A 246 -5.71 21.83 -18.72
N THR A 247 -4.84 20.87 -18.40
CA THR A 247 -3.44 21.14 -18.04
C THR A 247 -2.49 20.22 -18.81
N GLU A 248 -1.84 20.77 -19.83
CA GLU A 248 -0.71 20.11 -20.49
C GLU A 248 0.51 20.09 -19.56
N GLY A 249 1.27 18.99 -19.53
CA GLY A 249 2.47 18.87 -18.69
C GLY A 249 2.18 18.97 -17.19
N LEU A 250 1.09 18.35 -16.73
CA LEU A 250 0.66 18.37 -15.33
C LEU A 250 1.80 17.96 -14.38
N ARG A 251 2.18 18.87 -13.48
CA ARG A 251 3.17 18.65 -12.42
C ARG A 251 2.49 18.54 -11.08
N LEU A 252 2.76 17.46 -10.36
CA LEU A 252 2.26 17.25 -8.99
C LEU A 252 3.18 17.91 -7.96
N TRP A 253 4.49 17.83 -8.17
CA TRP A 253 5.51 18.39 -7.28
C TRP A 253 5.36 19.90 -7.06
N HIS A 254 5.59 20.33 -5.82
CA HIS A 254 5.67 21.75 -5.42
C HIS A 254 6.73 21.96 -4.32
N GLN A 255 6.92 23.20 -3.86
CA GLN A 255 8.01 23.54 -2.93
C GLN A 255 7.98 22.80 -1.58
N THR A 256 6.81 22.38 -1.09
CA THR A 256 6.71 21.61 0.17
C THR A 256 6.65 20.09 -0.05
N SER A 257 6.90 19.63 -1.28
CA SER A 257 7.05 18.19 -1.55
C SER A 257 8.34 17.70 -0.90
N ILE A 258 8.28 16.51 -0.30
CA ILE A 258 9.36 15.89 0.47
C ILE A 258 9.89 14.70 -0.33
N ALA A 259 11.22 14.58 -0.42
CA ALA A 259 11.86 13.39 -0.96
C ALA A 259 11.86 12.29 0.12
N LEU A 260 11.38 11.11 -0.25
CA LEU A 260 11.37 9.95 0.63
C LEU A 260 12.80 9.51 0.93
N GLU A 261 13.14 9.44 2.22
CA GLU A 261 14.41 8.90 2.69
C GLU A 261 14.22 7.46 3.19
N ASN A 262 13.34 7.28 4.19
CA ASN A 262 13.01 5.98 4.77
C ASN A 262 11.66 6.06 5.53
N PRO A 263 11.12 4.94 6.04
CA PRO A 263 9.91 4.95 6.85
C PRO A 263 10.05 5.70 8.20
N GLN A 264 11.27 5.84 8.74
CA GLN A 264 11.49 6.56 10.00
C GLN A 264 11.20 8.05 9.86
N GLN A 265 11.57 8.65 8.72
CA GLN A 265 11.18 10.02 8.35
C GLN A 265 9.66 10.23 8.45
N LEU A 266 8.86 9.22 8.11
CA LEU A 266 7.40 9.30 8.15
C LEU A 266 6.84 9.27 9.58
N VAL A 267 7.55 8.66 10.52
CA VAL A 267 7.23 8.74 11.96
C VAL A 267 7.50 10.15 12.47
N GLU A 268 8.64 10.75 12.09
CA GLU A 268 9.03 12.11 12.47
C GLU A 268 8.07 13.17 11.91
N LEU A 269 7.57 12.95 10.68
CA LEU A 269 6.55 13.78 10.05
C LEU A 269 5.13 13.55 10.61
N GLY A 270 4.94 12.61 11.54
CA GLY A 270 3.64 12.28 12.13
C GLY A 270 2.67 11.55 11.20
N VAL A 271 3.14 11.08 10.04
CA VAL A 271 2.35 10.26 9.10
C VAL A 271 2.17 8.86 9.66
N LEU A 272 3.24 8.28 10.20
CA LEU A 272 3.23 6.98 10.85
C LEU A 272 3.20 7.14 12.37
N THR A 273 2.57 6.17 13.03
CA THR A 273 2.43 6.10 14.48
C THR A 273 3.13 4.83 14.94
N ILE A 274 3.95 4.92 15.98
CA ILE A 274 4.54 3.77 16.65
C ILE A 274 4.40 3.95 18.16
N SER A 275 4.28 2.87 18.91
CA SER A 275 4.31 2.90 20.37
C SER A 275 5.75 2.90 20.90
N ASP A 276 5.94 3.36 22.14
CA ASP A 276 7.21 3.23 22.86
C ASP A 276 7.66 1.76 22.96
N ARG A 277 6.70 0.84 23.06
CA ARG A 277 6.96 -0.61 23.08
C ARG A 277 7.58 -1.09 21.77
N TYR A 278 7.03 -0.67 20.62
CA TYR A 278 7.58 -1.03 19.32
C TYR A 278 8.95 -0.39 19.09
N LEU A 279 9.12 0.89 19.48
CA LEU A 279 10.40 1.57 19.40
C LEU A 279 11.49 0.86 20.22
N SER A 280 11.15 0.43 21.43
CA SER A 280 12.07 -0.34 22.29
C SER A 280 12.43 -1.68 21.65
N TYR A 281 11.46 -2.38 21.06
CA TYR A 281 11.69 -3.63 20.34
C TYR A 281 12.69 -3.47 19.18
N CYS A 282 12.53 -2.43 18.35
CA CYS A 282 13.44 -2.17 17.24
C CYS A 282 14.88 -1.92 17.72
N THR A 283 15.05 -1.09 18.76
CA THR A 283 16.37 -0.72 19.29
C THR A 283 17.09 -1.89 19.96
N GLU A 284 16.38 -2.73 20.72
CA GLU A 284 16.94 -3.94 21.35
C GLU A 284 17.35 -4.99 20.32
N THR A 285 16.53 -5.16 19.29
CA THR A 285 16.78 -6.14 18.21
C THR A 285 18.03 -5.76 17.41
N ASP A 286 18.17 -4.48 17.06
CA ASP A 286 19.34 -3.97 16.32
C ASP A 286 20.64 -4.11 17.13
N ALA A 287 20.59 -3.78 18.42
CA ALA A 287 21.73 -3.95 19.32
C ALA A 287 22.15 -5.43 19.43
N SER A 288 21.19 -6.36 19.45
CA SER A 288 21.47 -7.80 19.50
C SER A 288 22.11 -8.31 18.20
N ALA A 289 21.67 -7.82 17.04
CA ALA A 289 22.24 -8.14 15.74
C ALA A 289 23.70 -7.64 15.63
N SER A 290 23.93 -6.40 16.08
CA SER A 290 25.26 -5.78 16.13
C SER A 290 26.23 -6.53 17.05
N LEU A 291 25.77 -7.04 18.20
CA LEU A 291 26.61 -7.84 19.09
C LEU A 291 26.90 -9.25 18.54
N SER A 292 25.92 -9.88 17.88
CA SER A 292 26.08 -11.23 17.30
C SER A 292 27.07 -11.26 16.14
N SER A 293 27.17 -10.18 15.36
CA SER A 293 28.13 -10.05 14.25
C SER A 293 29.58 -9.80 14.68
N LEU A 294 29.81 -9.44 15.96
CA LEU A 294 31.14 -9.19 16.54
C LEU A 294 31.77 -10.43 17.20
N THR A 295 31.01 -11.50 17.37
CA THR A 295 31.53 -12.80 17.83
C THR A 295 32.00 -13.63 16.63
N PRO A 296 33.31 -13.94 16.49
CA PRO A 296 33.78 -14.83 15.44
C PRO A 296 33.33 -16.29 15.69
N PRO A 297 33.24 -17.13 14.64
CA PRO A 297 32.82 -18.53 14.75
C PRO A 297 33.76 -19.40 15.59
#